data_AF-A0A257GRP7-F1
#
_entry.id   AF-A0A257GRP7-F1
#
_cell.length_a   1.000
_cell.length_b   1.000
_cell.length_c   1.000
_cell.angle_alpha   90.00
_cell.angle_beta   90.00
_cell.angle_gamma   90.00
#
_symmetry.space_group_name_H-M   'P 1'
#
loop_
_entity.id
_entity.type
_entity.pdbx_description
1 polymer ?
#
loop_
_entity_poly.entity_id
_entity_poly.type
_entity_poly.pdbx_seq_one_letter_code
_entity_poly.pdbx_strand_id
1 'polypeptide(L)'
;MEDHLRAAGFIGVERVDGVIFARSDAALPEFTATPTDAGWQLAQCWPLRATPAQIAEWNARHPGVPMDIWQGETRITQPATPETLAAWGDLTRAMVAQCVAWRRASRQRDEGM
;
A
#
# COMPACT_ATOMS: atom_id res chain seq x y z
N MET A 1 -12.96 -13.41 -2.24
CA MET A 1 -11.86 -12.43 -2.31
C MET A 1 -10.87 -12.79 -3.40
N GLU A 2 -10.23 -13.96 -3.38
CA GLU A 2 -9.24 -14.35 -4.42
C GLU A 2 -9.75 -14.15 -5.86
N ASP A 3 -10.96 -14.63 -6.16
CA ASP A 3 -11.54 -14.48 -7.51
C ASP A 3 -11.79 -13.02 -7.89
N HIS A 4 -12.11 -12.17 -6.91
CA HIS A 4 -12.29 -10.74 -7.17
C HIS A 4 -10.94 -10.07 -7.43
N LEU A 5 -9.87 -10.51 -6.75
CA LEU A 5 -8.51 -10.02 -7.03
C LEU A 5 -8.05 -10.44 -8.42
N ARG A 6 -8.30 -11.69 -8.82
CA ARG A 6 -8.00 -12.18 -10.18
C ARG A 6 -8.81 -11.43 -11.23
N ALA A 7 -10.10 -11.22 -11.00
CA ALA A 7 -10.96 -10.46 -11.91
C ALA A 7 -10.54 -8.98 -12.03
N ALA A 8 -10.00 -8.39 -10.97
CA ALA A 8 -9.41 -7.05 -10.97
C ALA A 8 -8.03 -6.98 -11.66
N GLY A 9 -7.49 -8.11 -12.13
CA GLY A 9 -6.23 -8.18 -12.86
C GLY A 9 -4.97 -8.23 -11.99
N PHE A 10 -5.10 -8.47 -10.68
CA PHE A 10 -3.94 -8.65 -9.81
C PHE A 10 -3.22 -9.97 -10.11
N ILE A 11 -1.90 -9.96 -9.97
CA ILE A 11 -1.03 -11.09 -10.32
C ILE A 11 -0.54 -11.80 -9.06
N GLY A 12 -0.18 -13.09 -9.20
CA GLY A 12 0.38 -13.88 -8.10
C GLY A 12 -0.57 -14.06 -6.92
N VAL A 13 -1.88 -14.17 -7.18
CA VAL A 13 -2.91 -14.31 -6.13
C VAL A 13 -2.81 -15.68 -5.47
N GLU A 14 -2.27 -15.70 -4.24
CA GLU A 14 -2.03 -16.91 -3.45
C GLU A 14 -2.56 -16.74 -2.02
N ARG A 15 -3.15 -17.79 -1.45
CA ARG A 15 -3.66 -17.78 -0.07
C ARG A 15 -2.82 -18.65 0.84
N VAL A 16 -2.31 -18.07 1.93
CA VAL A 16 -1.51 -18.74 2.96
C VAL A 16 -2.05 -18.34 4.33
N ASP A 17 -2.37 -19.34 5.17
CA ASP A 17 -2.86 -19.14 6.56
C ASP A 17 -4.00 -18.11 6.70
N GLY A 18 -4.91 -18.11 5.71
CA GLY A 18 -6.06 -17.20 5.71
C GLY A 18 -5.80 -15.80 5.14
N VAL A 19 -4.54 -15.44 4.89
CA VAL A 19 -4.11 -14.19 4.23
C VAL A 19 -3.93 -14.44 2.74
N ILE A 20 -4.37 -13.50 1.91
CA ILE A 20 -4.12 -13.55 0.47
C ILE A 20 -2.99 -12.58 0.13
N PHE A 21 -2.01 -13.04 -0.63
CA PHE A 21 -0.92 -12.27 -1.19
C PHE A 21 -1.19 -12.03 -2.67
N ALA A 22 -0.89 -10.83 -3.15
CA ALA A 22 -1.03 -10.47 -4.56
C ALA A 22 -0.16 -9.25 -4.90
N ARG A 23 0.08 -8.99 -6.18
CA ARG A 23 0.78 -7.78 -6.64
C ARG A 23 -0.09 -6.94 -7.56
N SER A 24 0.01 -5.62 -7.39
CA SER A 24 -0.60 -4.63 -8.29
C SER A 24 0.19 -4.43 -9.59
N ASP A 25 1.47 -4.74 -9.57
CA ASP A 25 2.40 -4.66 -10.68
C ASP A 25 3.57 -5.64 -10.42
N ALA A 26 4.16 -6.22 -11.47
CA ALA A 26 5.27 -7.16 -11.34
C ALA A 26 6.53 -6.56 -10.70
N ALA A 27 6.70 -5.24 -10.80
CA ALA A 27 7.83 -4.51 -10.23
C ALA A 27 7.58 -4.04 -8.77
N LEU A 28 6.36 -4.19 -8.25
CA LEU A 28 6.02 -3.76 -6.90
C LEU A 28 6.00 -4.92 -5.90
N PRO A 29 6.28 -4.66 -4.60
CA PRO A 29 6.11 -5.66 -3.56
C PRO A 29 4.68 -6.16 -3.47
N GLU A 30 4.51 -7.35 -2.89
CA GLU A 30 3.19 -7.90 -2.60
C GLU A 30 2.43 -7.02 -1.61
N PHE A 31 1.13 -6.88 -1.86
CA PHE A 31 0.17 -6.45 -0.86
C PHE A 31 -0.53 -7.68 -0.29
N THR A 32 -1.11 -7.51 0.89
CA THR A 32 -1.94 -8.54 1.52
C THR A 32 -3.40 -8.15 1.52
N ALA A 33 -4.29 -9.13 1.43
CA ALA A 33 -5.69 -9.03 1.80
C ALA A 33 -5.92 -9.92 3.02
N THR A 34 -6.31 -9.32 4.15
CA THR A 34 -6.57 -10.03 5.41
C THR A 34 -8.05 -9.95 5.77
N PRO A 35 -8.66 -11.04 6.27
CA PRO A 35 -10.03 -10.98 6.77
C PRO A 35 -10.11 -10.10 8.03
N THR A 36 -11.22 -9.36 8.15
CA THR A 36 -11.58 -8.53 9.31
C THR A 36 -13.06 -8.74 9.63
N ASP A 37 -13.53 -8.25 10.77
CA ASP A 37 -14.96 -8.31 11.13
C ASP A 37 -15.86 -7.56 10.13
N ALA A 38 -15.30 -6.58 9.42
CA ALA A 38 -15.98 -5.78 8.41
C ALA A 38 -15.80 -6.29 6.97
N GLY A 39 -15.17 -7.46 6.78
CA GLY A 39 -14.93 -8.06 5.47
C GLY A 39 -13.46 -8.34 5.22
N TRP A 40 -12.88 -7.69 4.21
CA TRP A 40 -11.47 -7.86 3.85
C TRP A 40 -10.78 -6.50 3.87
N GLN A 41 -9.51 -6.48 4.25
CA GLN A 41 -8.68 -5.28 4.26
C GLN A 41 -7.42 -5.51 3.44
N LEU A 42 -7.13 -4.59 2.54
CA LEU A 42 -5.89 -4.54 1.79
C LEU A 42 -4.82 -3.80 2.59
N ALA A 43 -3.57 -4.24 2.46
CA ALA A 43 -2.41 -3.56 3.03
C ALA A 43 -1.22 -3.64 2.08
N GLN A 44 -0.66 -2.50 1.69
CA GLN A 44 0.60 -2.40 0.96
C GLN A 44 1.65 -1.77 1.86
N CYS A 45 2.76 -2.49 2.06
CA CYS A 45 3.94 -1.97 2.76
C CYS A 45 5.00 -1.50 1.76
N TRP A 46 5.81 -0.52 2.18
CA TRP A 46 7.01 -0.08 1.47
C TRP A 46 8.15 0.15 2.48
N PRO A 47 9.38 -0.30 2.19
CA PRO A 47 10.52 -0.29 3.12
C PRO A 47 11.12 1.12 3.30
N LEU A 48 10.33 2.03 3.85
CA LEU A 48 10.66 3.39 4.22
C LEU A 48 9.90 3.69 5.50
N ARG A 49 10.51 4.37 6.45
CA ARG A 49 9.80 4.88 7.62
C ARG A 49 9.44 6.35 7.40
N ALA A 50 8.20 6.62 7.00
CA ALA A 50 7.70 7.98 6.85
C ALA A 50 7.66 8.73 8.20
N THR A 51 7.89 10.03 8.16
CA THR A 51 7.75 10.93 9.31
C THR A 51 6.28 11.22 9.61
N PRO A 52 5.91 11.66 10.82
CA PRO A 52 4.54 12.06 11.13
C PRO A 52 3.97 13.13 10.19
N ALA A 53 4.79 14.09 9.77
CA ALA A 53 4.37 15.14 8.83
C ALA A 53 4.05 14.57 7.44
N GLN A 54 4.88 13.65 6.93
CA GLN A 54 4.65 12.97 5.66
C GLN A 54 3.39 12.11 5.67
N ILE A 55 3.15 11.40 6.78
CA ILE A 55 1.92 10.62 6.98
C ILE A 55 0.69 11.53 7.02
N ALA A 56 0.74 12.64 7.77
CA ALA A 56 -0.35 13.60 7.84
C ALA A 56 -0.66 14.22 6.46
N GLU A 57 0.37 14.56 5.70
CA GLU A 57 0.25 15.09 4.35
C GLU A 57 -0.41 14.09 3.40
N TRP A 58 0.00 12.81 3.44
CA TRP A 58 -0.65 11.76 2.68
C TRP A 58 -2.13 11.60 3.07
N ASN A 59 -2.41 11.49 4.37
CA ASN A 59 -3.76 11.24 4.88
C ASN A 59 -4.72 12.40 4.54
N ALA A 60 -4.23 13.64 4.51
CA ALA A 60 -5.00 14.78 4.04
C ALA A 60 -5.35 14.70 2.54
N ARG A 61 -4.44 14.16 1.72
CA ARG A 61 -4.65 13.99 0.26
C ARG A 61 -5.46 12.74 -0.09
N HIS A 62 -5.42 11.71 0.74
CA HIS A 62 -6.03 10.40 0.48
C HIS A 62 -6.87 9.93 1.69
N PRO A 63 -7.99 10.60 2.02
CA PRO A 63 -8.76 10.32 3.24
C PRO A 63 -9.34 8.90 3.31
N GLY A 64 -9.54 8.23 2.16
CA GLY A 64 -10.03 6.85 2.09
C GLY A 64 -8.94 5.77 2.14
N VAL A 65 -7.66 6.16 2.19
CA VAL A 65 -6.51 5.25 2.05
C VAL A 65 -5.44 5.68 3.07
N PRO A 66 -5.73 5.50 4.38
CA PRO A 66 -4.84 5.96 5.42
C PRO A 66 -3.47 5.28 5.33
N MET A 67 -2.46 6.09 5.59
CA MET A 67 -1.07 5.70 5.75
C MET A 67 -0.71 5.67 7.23
N ASP A 68 0.04 4.64 7.63
CA ASP A 68 0.61 4.49 8.96
C ASP A 68 1.98 3.81 8.92
N ILE A 69 2.54 3.51 10.10
CA ILE A 69 3.76 2.69 10.23
C ILE A 69 3.38 1.32 10.77
N TRP A 70 3.76 0.28 10.04
CA TRP A 70 3.57 -1.12 10.44
C TRP A 70 4.90 -1.85 10.39
N GLN A 71 5.31 -2.44 11.51
CA GLN A 71 6.60 -3.15 11.63
C GLN A 71 7.82 -2.35 11.14
N GLY A 72 7.79 -1.02 11.31
CA GLY A 72 8.87 -0.12 10.89
C GLY A 72 8.80 0.34 9.44
N GLU A 73 7.82 -0.15 8.66
CA GLU A 73 7.59 0.22 7.27
C GLU A 73 6.39 1.15 7.12
N THR A 74 6.38 1.94 6.06
CA THR A 74 5.22 2.74 5.68
C THR A 74 4.19 1.82 5.05
N ARG A 75 2.95 1.89 5.52
CA ARG A 75 1.86 1.06 5.03
C ARG A 75 0.68 1.94 4.66
N ILE A 76 0.01 1.59 3.55
CA ILE A 76 -1.35 2.07 3.28
C ILE A 76 -2.34 0.93 3.43
N THR A 77 -3.55 1.23 3.90
CA THR A 77 -4.63 0.25 4.02
C THR A 77 -5.94 0.74 3.41
N GLN A 78 -6.79 -0.19 2.97
CA GLN A 78 -8.13 0.13 2.46
C GLN A 78 -9.06 -1.09 2.60
N PRO A 79 -10.36 -0.92 2.90
CA PRO A 79 -11.32 -2.00 2.78
C PRO A 79 -11.36 -2.57 1.36
N ALA A 80 -11.41 -3.90 1.23
CA ALA A 80 -11.49 -4.57 -0.06
C ALA A 80 -12.96 -4.81 -0.44
N THR A 81 -13.51 -3.92 -1.26
CA THR A 81 -14.80 -4.07 -1.93
C THR A 81 -14.55 -4.09 -3.45
N PRO A 82 -15.47 -4.63 -4.26
CA PRO A 82 -15.31 -4.62 -5.72
C PRO A 82 -14.95 -3.23 -6.29
N GLU A 83 -15.53 -2.18 -5.73
CA GLU A 83 -15.30 -0.78 -6.13
C GLU A 83 -13.91 -0.29 -5.76
N THR A 84 -13.39 -0.67 -4.58
CA THR A 84 -12.07 -0.22 -4.12
C THR A 84 -10.93 -0.97 -4.80
N LEU A 85 -11.14 -2.22 -5.20
CA LEU A 85 -10.15 -3.01 -5.93
C LEU A 85 -9.70 -2.32 -7.21
N ALA A 86 -10.63 -1.68 -7.93
CA ALA A 86 -10.33 -0.99 -9.18
C ALA A 86 -9.30 0.13 -9.00
N ALA A 87 -9.33 0.83 -7.86
CA ALA A 87 -8.43 1.95 -7.56
C ALA A 87 -7.13 1.52 -6.87
N TRP A 88 -7.09 0.33 -6.26
CA TRP A 88 -5.98 -0.10 -5.41
C TRP A 88 -4.63 -0.12 -6.13
N GLY A 89 -4.60 -0.57 -7.39
CA GLY A 89 -3.37 -0.58 -8.19
C GLY A 89 -2.76 0.82 -8.36
N ASP A 90 -3.58 1.82 -8.66
CA ASP A 90 -3.12 3.21 -8.78
C ASP A 90 -2.67 3.80 -7.45
N LEU A 91 -3.37 3.46 -6.36
CA LEU A 91 -3.02 3.93 -5.01
C LEU A 91 -1.68 3.36 -4.54
N THR A 92 -1.41 2.07 -4.80
CA THR A 92 -0.10 1.48 -4.49
C THR A 92 1.03 2.15 -5.29
N ARG A 93 0.82 2.45 -6.58
CA ARG A 93 1.78 3.21 -7.40
C ARG A 93 2.01 4.62 -6.85
N ALA A 94 0.94 5.33 -6.48
CA ALA A 94 1.02 6.67 -5.90
C ALA A 94 1.81 6.67 -4.58
N MET A 95 1.57 5.67 -3.72
CA MET A 95 2.28 5.51 -2.44
C MET A 95 3.77 5.26 -2.66
N VAL A 96 4.13 4.40 -3.60
CA VAL A 96 5.52 4.11 -3.96
C VAL A 96 6.21 5.35 -4.52
N ALA A 97 5.57 6.06 -5.45
CA ALA A 97 6.11 7.29 -6.02
C ALA A 97 6.37 8.36 -4.94
N GLN A 98 5.44 8.53 -4.01
CA GLN A 98 5.58 9.45 -2.88
C GLN A 98 6.73 9.04 -1.96
N CYS A 99 6.85 7.76 -1.61
CA CYS A 99 7.93 7.26 -0.76
C CYS A 99 9.31 7.40 -1.43
N VAL A 100 9.40 7.17 -2.74
CA VAL A 100 10.63 7.38 -3.51
C VAL A 100 11.02 8.86 -3.52
N ALA A 101 10.05 9.76 -3.71
CA ALA A 101 10.29 11.21 -3.65
C ALA A 101 10.83 11.64 -2.27
N TRP A 102 10.22 11.15 -1.19
CA TRP A 102 10.70 11.41 0.18
C TRP A 102 12.12 10.90 0.40
N ARG A 103 12.44 9.67 -0.03
CA ARG A 103 13.79 9.10 0.09
C ARG A 103 14.84 9.93 -0.65
N ARG A 104 14.50 10.43 -1.85
CA ARG A 104 15.39 11.29 -2.64
C ARG A 104 15.65 12.63 -1.95
N ALA A 105 14.60 13.26 -1.42
CA ALA A 105 14.71 14.52 -0.70
C ALA A 105 15.58 14.40 0.56
N SER A 106 15.47 13.29 1.32
CA SER A 106 16.32 13.03 2.48
C SER A 106 17.80 12.92 2.10
N ARG A 107 18.14 12.17 1.05
CA ARG A 107 19.53 12.01 0.59
C ARG A 107 20.17 13.33 0.14
N GLN A 108 19.43 14.14 -0.62
CA GLN A 108 19.92 15.46 -1.06
C GLN A 108 20.28 16.37 0.12
N ARG A 109 19.51 16.30 1.22
CA ARG A 109 19.80 17.06 2.43
C ARG A 109 21.05 16.55 3.16
N ASP A 110 21.29 15.25 3.13
CA ASP A 110 22.42 14.63 3.82
C ASP A 110 23.74 14.75 3.02
N GLU A 111 23.69 14.85 1.69
CA GLU A 111 24.85 15.01 0.79
C GLU A 111 25.27 16.48 0.57
N GLY A 112 24.41 17.45 0.89
CA GLY A 112 24.62 18.88 0.67
C GLY A 112 25.17 19.66 1.87
N MET A 113 25.74 18.97 2.88
CA MET A 113 26.34 19.56 4.09
C MET A 113 27.86 19.43 4.09
#